data_AF-A0A060BLX0-F1
#
_entry.id   AF-A0A060BLX0-F1
#
_cell.length_a   1.000
_cell.length_b   1.000
_cell.length_c   1.000
_cell.angle_alpha   90.00
_cell.angle_beta   90.00
_cell.angle_gamma   90.00
#
_symmetry.space_group_name_H-M   'P 1'
#
loop_
_entity.id
_entity.type
_entity.pdbx_description
1 polymer ?
#
loop_
_entity_poly.entity_id
_entity_poly.type
_entity_poly.pdbx_seq_one_letter_code
_entity_poly.pdbx_strand_id
1 'polypeptide(L)'
;MGNGGSAADSQHLAAEFMVRYKAERGPLASIALTTDTSILTAHANDYHFDSVFERQVRGLVRPQDVVIGLTTSGKSPNINLALQAANELGAYTVALTGRDGGLVKALPS
;
A
#
# COMPACT_ATOMS: atom_id res chain seq x y z
N MET A 1 0.64 -2.28 -0.72
CA MET A 1 1.42 -2.26 0.54
C MET A 1 0.80 -3.23 1.54
N GLY A 2 1.59 -3.81 2.44
CA GLY A 2 1.12 -4.81 3.43
C GLY A 2 2.24 -5.21 4.39
N ASN A 3 1.91 -5.91 5.48
CA ASN A 3 2.88 -6.41 6.47
C ASN A 3 3.03 -7.93 6.39
N GLY A 4 4.25 -8.45 6.60
CA GLY A 4 4.51 -9.90 6.64
C GLY A 4 4.13 -10.61 5.34
N GLY A 5 3.28 -11.65 5.41
CA GLY A 5 2.78 -12.34 4.22
C GLY A 5 2.07 -11.39 3.22
N SER A 6 1.35 -10.39 3.72
CA SER A 6 0.72 -9.38 2.86
C SER A 6 1.73 -8.45 2.17
N ALA A 7 2.98 -8.35 2.66
CA ALA A 7 4.05 -7.67 1.93
C ALA A 7 4.48 -8.49 0.70
N ALA A 8 4.56 -9.82 0.85
CA ALA A 8 4.84 -10.74 -0.26
C ALA A 8 3.73 -10.69 -1.32
N ASP A 9 2.46 -10.66 -0.91
CA ASP A 9 1.33 -10.49 -1.83
C ASP A 9 1.37 -9.13 -2.53
N SER A 10 1.77 -8.06 -1.83
CA SER A 10 1.88 -6.72 -2.41
C SER A 10 2.91 -6.65 -3.54
N GLN A 11 4.08 -7.28 -3.37
CA GLN A 11 5.11 -7.33 -4.42
C GLN A 11 4.74 -8.30 -5.54
N HIS A 12 4.04 -9.40 -5.23
CA HIS A 12 3.52 -10.31 -6.25
C HIS A 12 2.52 -9.58 -7.16
N LEU A 13 1.55 -8.87 -6.58
CA LEU A 13 0.59 -8.08 -7.34
C LEU A 13 1.25 -7.02 -8.22
N ALA A 14 2.26 -6.31 -7.69
CA ALA A 14 3.03 -5.35 -8.49
C ALA A 14 3.78 -6.04 -9.65
N ALA A 15 4.34 -7.23 -9.44
CA ALA A 15 4.98 -7.99 -10.51
C ALA A 15 3.99 -8.43 -11.60
N GLU A 16 2.77 -8.84 -11.23
CA GLU A 16 1.71 -9.21 -12.19
C GLU A 16 1.29 -8.02 -13.05
N PHE A 17 1.22 -6.81 -12.49
CA PHE A 17 0.96 -5.57 -13.23
C PHE A 17 2.13 -5.17 -14.13
N MET A 18 3.36 -5.19 -13.61
CA MET A 18 4.52 -4.74 -14.37
C MET A 18 4.89 -5.70 -15.51
N VAL A 19 4.90 -7.01 -15.23
CA VAL A 19 5.41 -8.05 -16.13
C VAL A 19 4.27 -8.69 -16.93
N ARG A 20 3.56 -9.65 -16.34
CA ARG A 20 2.46 -10.36 -16.98
C ARG A 20 1.66 -11.16 -15.96
N TYR A 21 0.34 -11.20 -16.12
CA TYR A 21 -0.54 -12.11 -15.39
C TYR A 21 -0.98 -13.30 -16.25
N LYS A 22 -1.94 -13.10 -17.18
CA LYS A 22 -2.51 -14.16 -18.04
C LYS A 22 -2.35 -13.91 -19.53
N ALA A 23 -2.78 -12.74 -19.99
CA ALA A 23 -2.68 -12.33 -21.39
C ALA A 23 -1.42 -11.50 -21.64
N GLU A 24 -0.89 -11.58 -22.85
CA GLU A 24 0.18 -10.71 -23.31
C GLU A 24 -0.37 -9.29 -23.50
N ARG A 25 0.29 -8.29 -22.90
CA ARG A 25 -0.08 -6.88 -22.94
C ARG A 25 1.11 -6.00 -22.60
N GLY A 26 1.02 -4.70 -22.88
CA GLY A 26 2.01 -3.72 -22.40
C GLY A 26 2.06 -3.63 -20.86
N PRO A 27 3.17 -3.15 -20.28
CA PRO A 27 3.32 -3.04 -18.83
C PRO A 27 2.30 -2.08 -18.20
N LEU A 28 1.87 -2.38 -16.97
CA LEU A 28 1.04 -1.48 -16.17
C LEU A 28 1.89 -0.93 -15.01
N ALA A 29 1.92 0.39 -14.87
CA ALA A 29 2.72 1.04 -13.84
C ALA A 29 2.23 0.63 -12.44
N SER A 30 3.12 0.06 -11.63
CA SER A 30 2.82 -0.40 -10.28
C SER A 30 4.08 -0.46 -9.43
N ILE A 31 3.98 -0.08 -8.15
CA ILE A 31 5.09 -0.10 -7.21
C ILE A 31 4.62 -0.75 -5.91
N ALA A 32 5.38 -1.73 -5.42
CA ALA A 32 5.17 -2.26 -4.08
C ALA A 32 5.99 -1.44 -3.07
N LEU A 33 5.31 -0.76 -2.15
CA LEU A 33 5.96 0.08 -1.11
C LEU A 33 6.69 -0.72 -0.01
N THR A 34 6.90 -2.02 -0.24
CA THR A 34 7.39 -3.00 0.72
C THR A 34 8.76 -3.58 0.36
N THR A 35 9.36 -3.16 -0.77
CA THR A 35 10.55 -3.82 -1.32
C THR A 35 11.85 -3.06 -1.06
N ASP A 36 11.80 -1.73 -0.95
CA ASP A 36 13.00 -0.94 -0.66
C ASP A 36 13.33 -0.98 0.83
N THR A 37 14.24 -1.87 1.21
CA THR A 37 14.65 -2.05 2.60
C THR A 37 15.34 -0.83 3.18
N SER A 38 15.94 0.02 2.36
CA SER A 38 16.59 1.25 2.83
C SER A 38 15.52 2.26 3.26
N ILE A 39 14.47 2.44 2.47
CA ILE A 39 13.34 3.30 2.84
C ILE A 39 12.65 2.76 4.10
N LEU A 40 12.37 1.46 4.15
CA LEU A 40 11.67 0.85 5.28
C LEU A 40 12.45 0.99 6.60
N THR A 41 13.75 0.71 6.58
CA THR A 41 14.58 0.72 7.79
C THR A 41 14.98 2.14 8.20
N ALA A 42 15.31 3.03 7.26
CA ALA A 42 15.64 4.42 7.58
C ALA A 42 14.44 5.16 8.17
N HIS A 43 13.26 5.03 7.57
CA HIS A 43 12.07 5.70 8.09
C HIS A 43 11.66 5.16 9.46
N ALA A 44 11.73 3.84 9.68
CA ALA A 44 11.44 3.26 10.97
C ALA A 44 12.46 3.66 12.05
N ASN A 45 13.72 3.90 11.68
CA ASN A 45 14.78 4.36 12.57
C ASN A 45 14.61 5.83 12.98
N ASP A 46 14.33 6.69 12.00
CA ASP A 46 14.31 8.15 12.21
C ASP A 46 12.94 8.67 12.65
N TYR A 47 11.88 7.91 12.39
CA TYR A 47 10.49 8.24 12.74
C TYR A 47 9.83 7.06 13.47
N HIS A 48 8.73 6.54 12.91
CA HIS A 48 7.99 5.42 13.46
C HIS A 48 7.60 4.48 12.33
N PHE A 49 7.63 3.17 12.61
CA PHE A 49 7.17 2.17 11.66
C PHE A 49 5.69 2.39 11.25
N ASP A 50 4.90 2.99 12.13
CA ASP A 50 3.50 3.33 11.88
C ASP A 50 3.28 4.31 10.72
N SER A 51 4.27 5.12 10.31
CA SER A 51 4.12 6.04 9.17
C SER A 51 4.95 5.66 7.95
N VAL A 52 5.53 4.45 7.93
CA VAL A 52 6.48 4.02 6.88
C VAL A 52 5.89 4.01 5.48
N PHE A 53 4.63 3.60 5.34
CA PHE A 53 3.95 3.63 4.05
C PHE A 53 3.32 5.00 3.77
N GLU A 54 2.91 5.73 4.80
CA GLU A 54 2.38 7.09 4.66
C GLU A 54 3.43 8.01 4.02
N ARG A 55 4.68 7.94 4.48
CA ARG A 55 5.80 8.72 3.92
C ARG A 55 5.98 8.46 2.42
N GLN A 56 5.93 7.19 2.02
CA GLN A 56 6.06 6.79 0.63
C GLN A 56 4.85 7.24 -0.20
N VAL A 57 3.63 7.11 0.33
CA VAL A 57 2.41 7.60 -0.32
C VAL A 57 2.51 9.10 -0.59
N ARG A 58 2.85 9.91 0.43
CA ARG A 58 3.00 11.37 0.27
C ARG A 58 4.10 11.77 -0.73
N GLY A 59 5.13 10.94 -0.90
CA GLY A 59 6.22 11.20 -1.85
C GLY A 59 5.92 10.80 -3.30
N LEU A 60 5.23 9.67 -3.49
CA LEU A 60 5.10 9.01 -4.79
C LEU A 60 3.72 9.20 -5.43
N VAL A 61 2.65 9.22 -4.64
CA VAL A 61 1.27 9.15 -5.14
C VAL A 61 0.83 10.49 -5.70
N ARG A 62 0.05 10.43 -6.79
CA ARG A 62 -0.60 11.56 -7.45
C ARG A 62 -2.12 11.43 -7.36
N PRO A 63 -2.87 12.54 -7.52
CA PRO A 63 -4.32 12.46 -7.65
C PRO A 63 -4.72 11.47 -8.74
N GLN A 64 -5.78 10.70 -8.50
CA GLN A 64 -6.30 9.64 -9.38
C GLN A 64 -5.47 8.35 -9.47
N ASP A 65 -4.31 8.26 -8.80
CA ASP A 65 -3.63 6.98 -8.60
C ASP A 65 -4.49 6.03 -7.75
N VAL A 66 -4.17 4.73 -7.76
CA VAL A 66 -4.81 3.72 -6.91
C VAL A 66 -3.82 3.22 -5.87
N VAL A 67 -4.17 3.35 -4.59
CA VAL A 67 -3.38 2.84 -3.47
C VAL A 67 -4.07 1.62 -2.86
N ILE A 68 -3.38 0.48 -2.91
CA ILE A 68 -3.91 -0.82 -2.42
C ILE A 68 -3.24 -1.19 -1.09
N GLY A 69 -4.04 -1.27 -0.03
CA GLY A 69 -3.65 -1.75 1.30
C GLY A 69 -4.08 -3.21 1.53
N LEU A 70 -3.12 -4.08 1.83
CA LEU A 70 -3.36 -5.49 2.18
C LEU A 70 -3.21 -5.67 3.69
N THR A 71 -4.30 -5.97 4.39
CA THR A 71 -4.29 -6.14 5.85
C THR A 71 -5.35 -7.12 6.34
N THR A 72 -4.93 -8.27 6.88
CA THR A 72 -5.88 -9.29 7.36
C THR A 72 -6.72 -8.82 8.55
N SER A 73 -6.18 -7.95 9.41
CA SER A 73 -6.87 -7.47 10.62
C SER A 73 -7.59 -6.14 10.43
N GLY A 74 -7.22 -5.34 9.42
CA GLY A 74 -7.73 -3.97 9.26
C GLY A 74 -7.30 -2.99 10.37
N LYS A 75 -6.33 -3.38 11.21
CA LYS A 75 -5.91 -2.60 12.39
C LYS A 75 -4.45 -2.12 12.33
N SER A 76 -3.73 -2.43 11.26
CA SER A 76 -2.32 -2.04 11.10
C SER A 76 -2.19 -0.52 10.91
N PRO A 77 -1.59 0.23 11.86
CA PRO A 77 -1.51 1.69 11.76
C PRO A 77 -0.82 2.16 10.49
N ASN A 78 0.26 1.49 10.09
CA ASN A 78 1.01 1.81 8.87
C ASN A 78 0.23 1.66 7.56
N ILE A 79 -0.78 0.79 7.51
CA ILE A 79 -1.68 0.70 6.36
C ILE A 79 -2.75 1.77 6.45
N ASN A 80 -3.35 1.96 7.63
CA ASN A 80 -4.44 2.91 7.84
C ASN A 80 -4.01 4.35 7.56
N LEU A 81 -2.86 4.77 8.09
CA LEU A 81 -2.30 6.11 7.87
C LEU A 81 -1.98 6.35 6.39
N ALA A 82 -1.45 5.34 5.70
CA ALA A 82 -1.13 5.47 4.28
C ALA A 82 -2.38 5.55 3.38
N LEU A 83 -3.44 4.80 3.69
CA LEU A 83 -4.72 4.93 2.97
C LEU A 83 -5.37 6.29 3.24
N GLN A 84 -5.32 6.77 4.49
CA GLN A 84 -5.80 8.12 4.81
C GLN A 84 -5.04 9.19 4.01
N ALA A 85 -3.71 9.13 3.98
CA ALA A 85 -2.89 10.06 3.20
C ALA A 85 -3.19 9.99 1.69
N ALA A 86 -3.49 8.81 1.16
CA ALA A 86 -3.87 8.65 -0.25
C ALA A 86 -5.20 9.36 -0.56
N ASN A 87 -6.20 9.20 0.30
CA ASN A 87 -7.49 9.91 0.16
C ASN A 87 -7.30 11.43 0.23
N GLU A 88 -6.47 11.92 1.16
CA GLU A 88 -6.12 13.36 1.27
C GLU A 88 -5.49 13.91 -0.01
N LEU A 89 -4.77 13.08 -0.78
CA LEU A 89 -4.15 13.43 -2.05
C LEU A 89 -5.11 13.32 -3.25
N GLY A 90 -6.35 12.87 -3.05
CA GLY A 90 -7.31 12.62 -4.12
C GLY A 90 -6.99 11.36 -4.94
N ALA A 91 -6.26 10.41 -4.37
CA ALA A 91 -6.07 9.08 -4.93
C ALA A 91 -7.22 8.16 -4.50
N TYR A 92 -7.51 7.14 -5.31
CA TYR A 92 -8.46 6.10 -4.97
C TYR A 92 -7.80 5.09 -4.02
N THR A 93 -8.54 4.63 -3.01
CA THR A 93 -8.04 3.63 -2.06
C THR A 93 -8.79 2.31 -2.19
N VAL A 94 -8.04 1.21 -2.10
CA VAL A 94 -8.60 -0.14 -2.05
C VAL A 94 -7.98 -0.86 -0.87
N ALA A 95 -8.83 -1.54 -0.08
CA ALA A 95 -8.38 -2.33 1.05
C ALA A 95 -8.83 -3.78 0.92
N LEU A 96 -7.86 -4.69 0.82
CA LEU A 96 -8.11 -6.13 0.88
C LEU A 96 -7.92 -6.58 2.32
N THR A 97 -9.03 -6.92 2.94
CA THR A 97 -9.09 -7.27 4.36
C THR A 97 -9.66 -8.66 4.59
N GLY A 98 -9.35 -9.22 5.75
CA GLY A 98 -10.06 -10.38 6.27
C GLY A 98 -11.03 -9.97 7.38
N ARG A 99 -11.78 -10.94 7.89
CA ARG A 99 -12.68 -10.78 9.06
C ARG A 99 -13.73 -9.69 8.83
N ASP A 100 -13.83 -8.72 9.74
CA ASP A 100 -14.81 -7.64 9.76
C ASP A 100 -14.34 -6.35 9.07
N GLY A 101 -13.11 -6.33 8.54
CA GLY A 101 -12.51 -5.20 7.82
C GLY A 101 -11.84 -4.14 8.70
N GLY A 102 -11.98 -4.19 10.03
CA GLY A 102 -11.31 -3.29 10.97
C GLY A 102 -11.55 -1.79 10.71
N LEU A 103 -10.56 -0.96 11.08
CA LEU A 103 -10.63 0.51 10.99
C LEU A 103 -10.68 1.02 9.55
N VAL A 104 -10.16 0.23 8.60
CA VAL A 104 -10.10 0.61 7.19
C VAL A 104 -11.49 0.83 6.59
N LYS A 105 -12.51 0.12 7.09
CA LYS A 105 -13.90 0.25 6.62
C LYS A 105 -14.50 1.65 6.86
N ALA A 106 -13.98 2.38 7.86
CA ALA A 106 -14.47 3.72 8.20
C ALA A 106 -13.76 4.83 7.41
N LEU A 107 -12.76 4.49 6.58
CA LEU A 107 -12.07 5.48 5.76
C LEU A 107 -12.98 5.92 4.59
N PRO A 108 -13.02 7.22 4.25
CA PRO A 108 -13.78 7.71 3.12
C PRO A 108 -13.22 7.15 1.80
N SER A 109 -14.10 6.96 0.82
CA SER A 109 -13.81 6.52 -0.55
C SER A 109 -13.68 7.68 -1.52
#